data_AF-A0A563CJD5-F1
#
_entry.id   AF-A0A563CJD5-F1
#
_cell.length_a   1.000
_cell.length_b   1.000
_cell.length_c   1.000
_cell.angle_alpha   90.00
_cell.angle_beta   90.00
_cell.angle_gamma   90.00
#
_symmetry.space_group_name_H-M   'P 1'
#
loop_
_entity.id
_entity.type
_entity.pdbx_description
1 polymer ?
#
loop_
_entity_poly.entity_id
_entity_poly.type
_entity_poly.pdbx_seq_one_letter_code
_entity_poly.pdbx_strand_id
1 'polypeptide(L)' 'MKIGPLIIMVTALAAVVAASATIGAVFAMMIAFLLGGNMSSAAPVGALSGGFAIFVFLMNAKENGGKGLQ' A
#
# COMPACT_ATOMS: atom_id res chain seq x y z
N MET A 1 21.76 -17.35 10.02
CA MET A 1 20.36 -17.10 9.61
C MET A 1 20.27 -17.32 8.11
N LYS A 2 19.29 -18.08 7.60
CA LYS A 2 19.14 -18.29 6.15
C LYS A 2 18.69 -16.98 5.51
N ILE A 3 19.49 -16.41 4.62
CA ILE A 3 19.23 -15.10 3.98
C ILE A 3 18.10 -15.16 2.94
N GLY A 4 17.88 -16.31 2.31
CA GLY A 4 16.84 -16.50 1.29
C GLY A 4 15.43 -16.13 1.76
N PRO A 5 14.93 -16.69 2.87
CA PRO A 5 13.61 -16.33 3.40
C PRO A 5 13.43 -14.84 3.71
N LEU A 6 14.49 -14.18 4.20
CA LEU A 6 14.46 -12.75 4.51
C LEU A 6 14.26 -11.91 3.24
N ILE A 7 14.98 -12.23 2.16
CA ILE A 7 14.87 -11.53 0.87
C ILE A 7 13.47 -11.67 0.29
N ILE A 8 12.89 -12.88 0.35
CA ILE A 8 11.54 -13.15 -0.16
C ILE A 8 10.51 -12.31 0.62
N MET A 9 10.62 -12.27 1.94
CA MET A 9 9.70 -11.51 2.78
C MET A 9 9.75 -10.00 2.49
N VAL A 10 10.95 -9.43 2.40
CA VAL A 10 11.13 -7.99 2.13
C VAL A 10 10.65 -7.64 0.72
N THR A 11 10.96 -8.48 -0.27
CA THR A 11 10.52 -8.27 -1.66
C THR A 11 9.00 -8.31 -1.77
N ALA A 12 8.36 -9.29 -1.12
CA ALA A 12 6.90 -9.40 -1.10
C ALA A 12 6.26 -8.17 -0.44
N LEU A 13 6.81 -7.70 0.68
CA LEU A 13 6.31 -6.50 1.35
C LEU A 13 6.46 -5.25 0.47
N ALA A 14 7.62 -5.06 -0.15
CA ALA A 14 7.87 -3.93 -1.05
C ALA A 14 6.93 -3.95 -2.26
N ALA A 15 6.69 -5.11 -2.85
CA ALA A 15 5.78 -5.27 -3.98
C ALA A 15 4.33 -4.90 -3.60
N VAL A 16 3.86 -5.37 -2.44
CA VAL A 16 2.50 -5.09 -1.94
C VAL A 16 2.32 -3.59 -1.64
N VAL A 17 3.32 -2.96 -1.02
CA VAL A 17 3.29 -1.51 -0.75
C VAL A 17 3.31 -0.71 -2.05
N ALA A 18 4.17 -1.07 -3.01
CA ALA A 18 4.27 -0.40 -4.30
C ALA A 18 2.97 -0.51 -5.11
N ALA A 19 2.35 -1.70 -5.15
CA ALA A 19 1.07 -1.90 -5.83
C ALA A 19 -0.04 -1.04 -5.22
N SER A 20 -0.13 -1.03 -3.89
CA SER A 20 -1.15 -0.25 -3.19
C SER A 20 -0.97 1.27 -3.35
N ALA A 21 0.27 1.76 -3.26
CA ALA A 21 0.61 3.16 -3.52
C ALA A 21 0.28 3.55 -4.97
N THR A 22 0.54 2.67 -5.94
CA THR A 22 0.19 2.91 -7.35
C THR A 22 -1.32 3.07 -7.52
N ILE A 23 -2.12 2.18 -6.91
CA ILE A 23 -3.58 2.26 -6.97
C ILE A 23 -4.09 3.58 -6.35
N GLY A 24 -3.61 3.92 -5.16
CA GLY A 24 -4.00 5.16 -4.48
C GLY A 24 -3.64 6.42 -5.29
N ALA A 25 -2.45 6.43 -5.91
CA ALA A 25 -2.00 7.52 -6.77
C ALA A 25 -2.91 7.69 -8.00
N VAL A 26 -3.27 6.58 -8.66
CA VAL A 26 -4.18 6.59 -9.82
C VAL A 26 -5.55 7.16 -9.44
N PHE A 27 -6.14 6.72 -8.32
CA PHE A 27 -7.43 7.24 -7.87
C PHE A 27 -7.36 8.74 -7.53
N ALA A 28 -6.33 9.18 -6.81
CA ALA A 28 -6.19 10.60 -6.47
C ALA A 28 -5.98 11.47 -7.71
N MET A 29 -5.19 11.01 -8.68
CA MET A 29 -5.01 11.70 -9.96
C MET A 29 -6.31 11.75 -10.77
N MET A 30 -7.08 10.66 -10.78
CA MET A 30 -8.40 10.62 -11.43
C MET A 30 -9.35 11.64 -10.79
N ILE A 31 -9.43 11.68 -9.46
CA ILE A 31 -10.25 12.67 -8.73
C ILE A 31 -9.79 14.10 -9.02
N ALA A 32 -8.48 14.35 -9.00
CA ALA A 32 -7.93 15.67 -9.30
C ALA A 32 -8.25 16.10 -10.74
N PHE A 33 -8.19 15.19 -11.71
CA PHE A 33 -8.59 15.47 -13.08
C PHE A 33 -10.08 15.87 -13.18
N LEU A 34 -10.97 15.13 -12.52
CA LEU A 34 -12.41 15.41 -12.52
C LEU A 34 -12.74 16.75 -11.84
N LEU A 35 -11.97 17.16 -10.83
CA LEU A 35 -12.14 18.42 -10.11
C LEU A 35 -11.36 19.61 -10.71
N GLY A 36 -10.60 19.40 -11.79
CA GLY A 36 -9.73 20.44 -12.36
C GLY A 36 -8.55 20.83 -11.45
N GLY A 37 -8.15 19.96 -10.53
CA GLY A 37 -7.04 20.14 -9.62
C GLY A 37 -5.68 19.71 -10.19
N ASN A 38 -4.62 20.02 -9.46
CA ASN A 38 -3.25 19.67 -9.85
C ASN A 38 -2.95 18.18 -9.66
N MET A 39 -2.79 17.44 -10.77
CA MET A 39 -2.47 16.01 -10.73
C MET A 39 -1.09 15.72 -10.12
N SER A 40 -0.12 16.62 -10.34
CA SER A 40 1.24 16.47 -9.81
C SER A 40 1.26 16.41 -8.28
N SER A 41 0.43 17.22 -7.60
CA SER A 41 0.29 17.17 -6.15
C SER A 41 -0.63 16.04 -5.68
N ALA A 42 -1.60 15.62 -6.49
CA ALA A 42 -2.53 14.56 -6.13
C ALA A 42 -1.89 13.16 -6.17
N ALA A 43 -0.93 12.93 -7.07
CA ALA A 43 -0.20 11.68 -7.19
C ALA A 43 0.50 11.24 -5.89
N PRO A 44 1.36 12.05 -5.24
CA PRO A 44 2.03 11.66 -3.99
C PRO A 44 1.04 11.55 -2.82
N VAL A 45 0.00 12.39 -2.77
CA VAL A 45 -1.04 12.30 -1.73
C VAL A 45 -1.81 10.97 -1.85
N GLY A 46 -2.18 10.59 -3.06
CA GLY A 46 -2.81 9.31 -3.34
C GLY A 46 -1.88 8.11 -3.07
N ALA A 47 -0.60 8.23 -3.42
CA ALA A 47 0.38 7.18 -3.15
C ALA A 47 0.55 6.92 -1.65
N LEU A 48 0.62 7.98 -0.85
CA LEU A 48 0.71 7.90 0.61
C LEU A 48 -0.58 7.32 1.22
N SER A 49 -1.76 7.72 0.73
CA SER A 49 -3.02 7.20 1.25
C SER A 49 -3.23 5.72 0.90
N GLY A 50 -2.89 5.30 -0.32
CA GLY A 50 -2.89 3.89 -0.72
C GLY A 50 -1.91 3.06 0.10
N GLY A 51 -0.66 3.50 0.19
CA GLY A 51 0.38 2.85 1.01
C GLY A 51 0.01 2.74 2.49
N PHE A 52 -0.68 3.75 3.05
CA PHE A 52 -1.15 3.71 4.43
C PHE A 52 -2.30 2.70 4.63
N ALA A 53 -3.24 2.61 3.68
CA ALA A 53 -4.36 1.67 3.76
C ALA A 53 -3.89 0.21 3.84
N ILE A 54 -2.88 -0.17 3.05
CA ILE A 54 -2.30 -1.52 3.12
C ILE A 54 -1.50 -1.74 4.40
N PHE A 55 -0.85 -0.70 4.95
CA PHE A 55 -0.14 -0.79 6.22
C PHE A 55 -1.11 -1.04 7.38
N VAL A 56 -2.24 -0.32 7.41
CA VAL A 56 -3.33 -0.54 8.36
C VAL A 56 -3.92 -1.95 8.18
N PHE A 57 -4.14 -2.41 6.94
CA PHE A 57 -4.57 -3.79 6.68
C PHE A 57 -3.58 -4.82 7.22
N LEU A 58 -2.28 -4.64 6.98
CA LEU A 58 -1.23 -5.56 7.48
C LEU A 58 -1.12 -5.55 9.01
N MET A 59 -1.30 -4.39 9.66
CA MET A 59 -1.39 -4.29 11.12
C MET A 59 -2.61 -5.07 11.64
N ASN A 60 -3.77 -4.89 11.01
CA ASN A 60 -4.99 -5.63 11.35
C ASN A 60 -4.88 -7.13 11.01
N ALA A 61 -4.12 -7.50 9.97
CA ALA A 61 -3.87 -8.89 9.62
C ALA A 61 -2.95 -9.58 10.64
N LYS A 62 -2.04 -8.84 11.28
CA LYS A 62 -1.28 -9.33 12.43
C LYS A 62 -2.19 -9.51 13.66
N GLU A 63 -3.11 -8.59 13.91
CA GLU A 63 -4.09 -8.72 15.01
C GLU A 63 -5.13 -9.82 14.79
N ASN A 64 -5.59 -10.04 13.54
CA ASN A 64 -6.57 -11.07 13.18
C ASN A 64 -5.93 -12.42 12.82
N GLY A 65 -4.64 -12.45 12.47
CA GLY A 65 -3.91 -13.68 12.09
C GLY A 65 -3.70 -14.66 13.24
N GLY A 66 -4.00 -14.27 14.48
CA GLY A 66 -4.06 -15.15 15.65
C GLY A 66 -5.47 -15.65 16.01
N LYS A 67 -6.53 -15.16 15.35
CA LYS A 67 -7.94 -15.50 15.65
C LYS A 67 -8.59 -16.46 14.64
N GLY A 68 -7.80 -17.09 13.76
CA GLY A 68 -8.26 -18.09 12.80
C GLY A 68 -7.38 -19.34 12.72
N LEU A 69 -6.43 -19.51 13.64
CA LEU A 69 -5.60 -20.72 13.74
C LEU A 69 -6.10 -21.61 14.90
N GLN A 70 -7.38 -21.98 14.83
CA GLN A 70 -7.90 -23.19 15.46
C GLN A 70 -8.02 -24.27 14.39
#